data_AF-A0A7X7Y9K5-F1
#
_entry.id   AF-A0A7X7Y9K5-F1
#
_cell.length_a   1.000
_cell.length_b   1.000
_cell.length_c   1.000
_cell.angle_alpha   90.00
_cell.angle_beta   90.00
_cell.angle_gamma   90.00
#
_symmetry.space_group_name_H-M   'P 1'
#
loop_
_entity.id
_entity.type
_entity.pdbx_description
1 polymer ?
#
loop_
_entity_poly.entity_id
_entity_poly.type
_entity_poly.pdbx_seq_one_letter_code
_entity_poly.pdbx_strand_id
1 'polypeptide(L)'
;MNDKNGNQAESRREPSSRDLDGILRRCRIRLSPQQIRQLWIYHQLLREHNTRLNLTRIHSFAAMAVKLYADSILPGTLMTIPSPLLDLGTGAGMPGIPLKIAFPKLEILLAEGRGKRVEFLEEAVEKLKLSGVQVIGHGINARFQQPVQAVITRAVGSMVETMERVRGCLAEGGLLIFMKGPRCHEEILHARRTMPGEYALHKDLHYRLGDTEHRRRLVVFTRTGVPPWTERARAMKRHAVRVIESDHNEVFKNLRRTLTPKGIKRLKEALVAGSKQVREVIKDFPDAVTGWISCGDSDAPPPDAPAHMVWYQLERSLFRELDLFGTKHPMLLIRAAPLEPWDVQKGLPNGCSVLVPFQDPENVGAVIRSAVAFGADRIILLEESANPYHPKALRASGGAVLRGNLMRGPSIQDLPRDMPILALSARGEDIGSFRFPETFGLLPGLEGPGLPAQWKGDALSIPICEEVESLNAAAATAIVLYVWSCRTRGQGLSHR
;
A
#
# COMPACT_ATOMS: atom_id res chain seq x y z
N MET A 1 -22.36 -42.34 -79.85
CA MET A 1 -20.95 -41.93 -80.05
C MET A 1 -20.79 -40.60 -79.34
N ASN A 2 -20.40 -40.61 -78.06
CA ASN A 2 -19.00 -40.46 -77.57
C ASN A 2 -18.51 -39.01 -77.77
N ASP A 3 -17.99 -38.23 -76.82
CA ASP A 3 -17.45 -38.42 -75.46
C ASP A 3 -17.51 -37.06 -74.72
N LYS A 4 -18.09 -36.91 -73.52
CA LYS A 4 -17.49 -36.95 -72.16
C LYS A 4 -15.99 -36.64 -71.97
N ASN A 5 -15.77 -35.81 -70.95
CA ASN A 5 -14.60 -35.67 -70.06
C ASN A 5 -13.36 -34.92 -70.59
N GLY A 6 -12.77 -33.97 -69.85
CA GLY A 6 -13.10 -33.54 -68.50
C GLY A 6 -12.17 -32.42 -68.03
N ASN A 7 -12.57 -31.76 -66.95
CA ASN A 7 -11.60 -31.30 -65.97
C ASN A 7 -12.23 -31.40 -64.58
N GLN A 8 -11.57 -32.19 -63.74
CA GLN A 8 -12.06 -32.67 -62.46
C GLN A 8 -12.10 -31.55 -61.42
N ALA A 9 -13.21 -31.46 -60.71
CA ALA A 9 -13.27 -30.82 -59.40
C ALA A 9 -12.48 -31.69 -58.41
N GLU A 10 -11.31 -31.24 -57.98
CA GLU A 10 -10.65 -31.80 -56.79
C GLU A 10 -11.53 -31.54 -55.56
N SER A 11 -12.17 -32.60 -55.09
CA SER A 11 -12.88 -32.69 -53.82
C SER A 11 -11.98 -32.21 -52.68
N ARG A 12 -12.31 -31.06 -52.06
CA ARG A 12 -11.66 -30.59 -50.82
C ARG A 12 -12.09 -31.49 -49.67
N ARG A 13 -11.31 -32.52 -49.39
CA ARG A 13 -11.45 -33.40 -48.22
C ARG A 13 -11.45 -32.58 -46.93
N GLU A 14 -12.38 -32.89 -46.02
CA GLU A 14 -12.42 -32.27 -44.69
C GLU A 14 -11.16 -32.61 -43.86
N PRO A 15 -10.64 -31.66 -43.08
CA PRO A 15 -9.49 -31.91 -42.20
C PRO A 15 -9.74 -33.03 -41.19
N SER A 16 -8.69 -33.74 -40.79
CA SER A 16 -8.75 -34.81 -39.80
C SER A 16 -7.73 -34.64 -38.66
N SER A 17 -7.88 -35.46 -37.61
CA SER A 17 -6.91 -35.53 -36.51
C SER A 17 -5.52 -35.97 -36.96
N ARG A 18 -5.42 -36.77 -38.04
CA ARG A 18 -4.13 -37.16 -38.65
C ARG A 18 -3.43 -35.97 -39.31
N ASP A 19 -4.20 -35.09 -39.96
CA ASP A 19 -3.64 -33.88 -40.57
C ASP A 19 -3.13 -32.91 -39.50
N LEU A 20 -3.85 -32.82 -38.37
CA LEU A 20 -3.42 -32.05 -37.20
C LEU A 20 -2.09 -32.57 -36.64
N ASP A 21 -1.96 -33.89 -36.41
CA ASP A 21 -0.71 -34.50 -35.94
C ASP A 21 0.44 -34.24 -36.93
N GLY A 22 0.19 -34.39 -38.24
CA GLY A 22 1.18 -34.10 -39.28
C GLY A 22 1.70 -32.65 -39.23
N ILE A 23 0.83 -31.67 -39.03
CA ILE A 23 1.23 -30.25 -38.89
C ILE A 23 2.05 -30.03 -37.61
N LEU A 24 1.64 -30.61 -36.48
CA LEU A 24 2.34 -30.46 -35.20
C LEU A 24 3.74 -31.09 -35.26
N ARG A 25 3.90 -32.24 -35.93
CA ARG A 25 5.21 -32.88 -36.14
C ARG A 25 6.18 -32.00 -36.91
N ARG A 26 5.71 -31.29 -37.94
CA ARG A 26 6.52 -30.27 -38.66
C ARG A 26 6.90 -29.10 -37.76
N CYS A 27 6.08 -28.79 -36.76
CA CYS A 27 6.42 -27.84 -35.70
C CYS A 27 7.29 -28.44 -34.59
N ARG A 28 7.84 -29.65 -34.79
CA ARG A 28 8.65 -30.41 -33.81
C ARG A 28 7.92 -30.76 -32.52
N ILE A 29 6.59 -30.79 -32.55
CA ILE A 29 5.73 -31.19 -31.44
C ILE A 29 5.28 -32.63 -31.66
N ARG A 30 5.53 -33.49 -30.68
CA ARG A 30 5.08 -34.89 -30.69
C ARG A 30 4.15 -35.10 -29.51
N LEU A 31 2.92 -35.52 -29.81
CA LEU A 31 1.88 -35.78 -28.82
C LEU A 31 1.49 -37.26 -28.87
N SER A 32 0.99 -37.78 -27.75
CA SER A 32 0.42 -39.13 -27.69
C SER A 32 -0.88 -39.21 -28.49
N PRO A 33 -1.33 -40.42 -28.88
CA PRO A 33 -2.63 -40.58 -29.55
C PRO A 33 -3.80 -39.99 -28.77
N GLN A 34 -3.77 -40.06 -27.43
CA GLN A 34 -4.80 -39.46 -26.58
C GLN A 34 -4.77 -37.93 -26.64
N GLN A 35 -3.58 -37.32 -26.58
CA GLN A 35 -3.42 -35.87 -26.64
C GLN A 35 -3.85 -35.31 -28.01
N ILE A 36 -3.55 -36.02 -29.10
CA ILE A 36 -4.05 -35.66 -30.44
C ILE A 36 -5.58 -35.74 -30.50
N ARG A 37 -6.20 -36.78 -29.91
CA ARG A 37 -7.66 -36.87 -29.82
C ARG A 37 -8.26 -35.71 -29.02
N GLN A 38 -7.69 -35.36 -27.87
CA GLN A 38 -8.14 -34.22 -27.07
C GLN A 38 -8.03 -32.90 -27.86
N LEU A 39 -6.87 -32.64 -28.48
CA LEU A 39 -6.68 -31.42 -29.26
C LEU A 39 -7.61 -31.36 -30.48
N TRP A 40 -7.95 -32.51 -31.07
CA TRP A 40 -8.94 -32.60 -32.14
C TRP A 40 -10.37 -32.29 -31.65
N ILE A 41 -10.79 -32.86 -30.52
CA ILE A 41 -12.09 -32.53 -29.89
C ILE A 41 -12.16 -31.04 -29.58
N TYR A 42 -11.08 -30.47 -29.04
CA TYR A 42 -10.98 -29.04 -28.77
C TYR A 42 -11.06 -28.20 -30.06
N HIS A 43 -10.43 -28.65 -31.16
CA HIS A 43 -10.55 -27.99 -32.46
C HIS A 43 -12.00 -27.94 -32.94
N GLN A 44 -12.72 -29.07 -32.87
CA GLN A 44 -14.12 -29.15 -33.26
C GLN A 44 -14.99 -28.24 -32.39
N LEU A 45 -14.79 -28.27 -31.07
CA LEU A 45 -15.52 -27.42 -30.12
C LEU A 45 -15.28 -25.93 -30.38
N LEU A 46 -14.02 -25.54 -30.63
CA LEU A 46 -13.65 -24.17 -30.97
C LEU A 46 -14.32 -23.72 -32.28
N ARG A 47 -14.34 -24.57 -33.30
CA ARG A 47 -14.98 -24.28 -34.61
C ARG A 47 -16.47 -24.03 -34.47
N GLU A 48 -17.15 -24.93 -33.78
CA GLU A 48 -18.58 -24.88 -33.51
C GLU A 48 -18.96 -23.55 -32.83
N HIS A 49 -18.24 -23.20 -31.77
CA HIS A 49 -18.51 -22.00 -30.98
C HIS A 49 -18.03 -20.70 -31.62
N ASN A 50 -17.02 -20.74 -32.50
CA ASN A 50 -16.45 -19.53 -33.10
C ASN A 50 -17.47 -18.72 -33.90
N THR A 51 -18.44 -19.40 -34.53
CA THR A 51 -19.53 -18.77 -35.31
C THR A 51 -20.37 -17.79 -34.49
N ARG A 52 -20.59 -18.10 -33.20
CA ARG A 52 -21.42 -17.31 -32.28
C ARG A 52 -20.59 -16.39 -31.37
N LEU A 53 -19.39 -16.84 -30.96
CA LEU A 53 -18.61 -16.19 -29.91
C LEU A 53 -17.40 -15.39 -30.39
N ASN A 54 -17.04 -15.46 -31.69
CA ASN A 54 -15.87 -14.79 -32.26
C ASN A 54 -14.59 -15.05 -31.43
N LEU A 55 -14.35 -16.33 -31.10
CA LEU A 55 -13.25 -16.80 -30.27
C LEU A 55 -11.88 -16.59 -30.93
N THR A 56 -11.82 -16.65 -32.26
CA THR A 56 -10.61 -16.40 -33.06
C THR A 56 -10.97 -15.84 -34.45
N ARG A 57 -10.08 -15.01 -34.99
CA ARG A 57 -10.15 -14.49 -36.37
C ARG A 57 -9.44 -15.39 -37.39
N ILE A 58 -8.88 -16.52 -36.95
CA ILE A 58 -8.15 -17.46 -37.81
C ILE A 58 -9.10 -18.56 -38.25
N HIS A 59 -9.39 -18.62 -39.56
CA HIS A 59 -10.39 -19.54 -40.11
C HIS A 59 -9.81 -20.74 -40.87
N SER A 60 -8.58 -20.68 -41.38
CA SER A 60 -8.01 -21.83 -42.10
C SER A 60 -7.50 -22.89 -41.13
N PHE A 61 -7.79 -24.16 -41.40
CA PHE A 61 -7.40 -25.27 -40.52
C PHE A 61 -5.89 -25.29 -40.28
N ALA A 62 -5.09 -25.20 -41.34
CA ALA A 62 -3.64 -25.18 -41.24
C ALA A 62 -3.12 -24.00 -40.41
N ALA A 63 -3.69 -22.79 -40.56
CA ALA A 63 -3.27 -21.66 -39.75
C ALA A 63 -3.70 -21.78 -38.29
N MET A 64 -4.86 -22.36 -37.98
CA MET A 64 -5.24 -22.66 -36.59
C MET A 64 -4.27 -23.65 -35.97
N ALA A 65 -3.94 -24.73 -36.68
CA ALA A 65 -3.01 -25.75 -36.20
C ALA A 65 -1.64 -25.16 -35.85
N VAL A 66 -1.10 -24.28 -36.69
CA VAL A 66 0.20 -23.64 -36.47
C VAL A 66 0.13 -22.49 -35.45
N LYS A 67 -0.75 -21.51 -35.67
CA LYS A 67 -0.74 -20.23 -34.93
C LYS A 67 -1.48 -20.30 -33.60
N LEU A 68 -2.43 -21.22 -33.44
CA LEU A 68 -3.17 -21.39 -32.19
C LEU A 68 -2.63 -22.56 -31.39
N TYR A 69 -2.47 -23.75 -31.98
CA TYR A 69 -2.07 -24.94 -31.20
C TYR A 69 -0.55 -25.06 -31.06
N ALA A 70 0.19 -25.12 -32.17
CA ALA A 70 1.64 -25.29 -32.10
C ALA A 70 2.31 -24.13 -31.35
N ASP A 71 1.97 -22.88 -31.68
CA ASP A 71 2.48 -21.69 -30.98
C ASP A 71 2.18 -21.74 -29.47
N SER A 72 1.03 -22.28 -29.06
CA SER A 72 0.68 -22.40 -27.63
C SER A 72 1.46 -23.51 -26.91
N ILE A 73 1.78 -24.61 -27.58
CA ILE A 73 2.49 -25.74 -26.98
C ILE A 73 3.99 -25.49 -26.88
N LEU A 74 4.57 -24.81 -27.88
CA LEU A 74 6.02 -24.58 -28.00
C LEU A 74 6.68 -24.00 -26.74
N PRO A 75 6.11 -23.02 -26.01
CA PRO A 75 6.69 -22.53 -24.76
C PRO A 75 7.08 -23.64 -23.77
N GLY A 76 6.23 -24.66 -23.58
CA GLY A 76 6.52 -25.78 -22.69
C GLY A 76 7.58 -26.76 -23.21
N THR A 77 7.93 -26.68 -24.50
CA THR A 77 9.05 -27.45 -25.08
C THR A 77 10.37 -26.68 -25.04
N LEU A 78 10.32 -25.35 -24.98
CA LEU A 78 11.49 -24.46 -24.96
C LEU A 78 12.03 -24.24 -23.53
N MET A 79 11.17 -24.42 -22.52
CA MET A 79 11.54 -24.32 -21.12
C MET A 79 10.56 -25.12 -20.25
N THR A 80 11.03 -25.53 -19.07
CA THR A 80 10.14 -26.02 -18.02
C THR A 80 9.28 -24.87 -17.50
N ILE A 81 7.96 -25.05 -17.55
CA ILE A 81 7.00 -24.09 -17.00
C ILE A 81 6.63 -24.51 -15.58
N PRO A 82 6.88 -23.68 -14.55
CA PRO A 82 6.47 -23.95 -13.18
C PRO A 82 4.95 -24.06 -13.02
N SER A 83 4.51 -24.83 -12.02
CA SER A 83 3.11 -25.05 -11.65
C SER A 83 2.85 -24.47 -10.25
N PRO A 84 1.70 -23.84 -9.96
CA PRO A 84 0.60 -23.56 -10.89
C PRO A 84 0.91 -22.46 -11.90
N LEU A 85 0.39 -22.59 -13.12
CA LEU A 85 0.50 -21.62 -14.22
C LEU A 85 -0.80 -20.83 -14.38
N LEU A 86 -0.73 -19.51 -14.41
CA LEU A 86 -1.85 -18.65 -14.81
C LEU A 86 -1.75 -18.29 -16.30
N ASP A 87 -2.77 -18.62 -17.09
CA ASP A 87 -2.96 -18.10 -18.44
C ASP A 87 -3.77 -16.78 -18.37
N LEU A 88 -3.05 -15.66 -18.43
CA LEU A 88 -3.63 -14.33 -18.29
C LEU A 88 -4.25 -13.85 -19.61
N GLY A 89 -5.58 -13.73 -19.60
CA GLY A 89 -6.35 -13.35 -20.79
C GLY A 89 -6.44 -14.50 -21.78
N THR A 90 -6.75 -15.69 -21.27
CA THR A 90 -6.75 -16.96 -22.02
C THR A 90 -7.67 -16.93 -23.26
N GLY A 91 -8.70 -16.08 -23.28
CA GLY A 91 -9.58 -15.95 -24.42
C GLY A 91 -10.37 -17.23 -24.65
N ALA A 92 -10.07 -17.90 -25.77
CA ALA A 92 -10.63 -19.19 -26.11
C ALA A 92 -9.87 -20.37 -25.47
N GLY A 93 -8.94 -20.14 -24.53
CA GLY A 93 -8.14 -21.19 -23.89
C GLY A 93 -6.68 -21.21 -24.38
N MET A 94 -6.16 -20.09 -24.89
CA MET A 94 -4.85 -20.01 -25.53
C MET A 94 -3.88 -19.14 -24.72
N PRO A 95 -2.70 -19.65 -24.31
CA PRO A 95 -2.15 -20.97 -24.62
C PRO A 95 -2.54 -22.11 -23.66
N GLY A 96 -3.35 -21.85 -22.63
CA GLY A 96 -3.57 -22.75 -21.49
C GLY A 96 -4.11 -24.14 -21.84
N ILE A 97 -5.18 -24.25 -22.63
CA ILE A 97 -5.77 -25.56 -22.99
C ILE A 97 -4.80 -26.41 -23.82
N PRO A 98 -4.19 -25.92 -24.93
CA PRO A 98 -3.17 -26.69 -25.65
C PRO A 98 -1.98 -27.09 -24.77
N LEU A 99 -1.51 -26.19 -23.89
CA LEU A 99 -0.44 -26.52 -22.94
C LEU A 99 -0.87 -27.64 -22.00
N LYS A 100 -2.08 -27.58 -21.44
CA LYS A 100 -2.58 -28.63 -20.54
C LYS A 100 -2.66 -29.98 -21.22
N ILE A 101 -3.13 -30.02 -22.46
CA ILE A 101 -3.19 -31.26 -23.25
C ILE A 101 -1.78 -31.82 -23.44
N ALA A 102 -0.81 -30.99 -23.85
CA ALA A 102 0.57 -31.42 -24.10
C ALA A 102 1.32 -31.80 -22.81
N PHE A 103 1.02 -31.13 -21.69
CA PHE A 103 1.67 -31.30 -20.39
C PHE A 103 0.64 -31.58 -19.28
N PRO A 104 0.08 -32.81 -19.19
CA PRO A 104 -1.06 -33.11 -18.32
C PRO A 104 -0.84 -32.86 -16.82
N LYS A 105 0.43 -32.87 -16.36
CA LYS A 105 0.79 -32.62 -14.96
C LYS A 105 0.79 -31.14 -14.57
N LEU A 106 0.72 -30.22 -15.53
CA LEU A 106 0.75 -28.78 -15.26
C LEU A 106 -0.59 -28.33 -14.68
N GLU A 107 -0.63 -27.76 -13.48
CA GLU A 107 -1.85 -27.14 -12.95
C GLU A 107 -2.01 -25.77 -13.59
N ILE A 108 -3.21 -25.47 -14.11
CA ILE A 108 -3.46 -24.25 -14.88
C ILE A 108 -4.68 -23.50 -14.36
N LEU A 109 -4.53 -22.19 -14.17
CA LEU A 109 -5.61 -21.23 -13.99
C LEU A 109 -5.85 -20.51 -15.32
N LEU A 110 -7.07 -20.55 -15.82
CA LEU A 110 -7.49 -19.93 -17.07
C LEU A 110 -8.27 -18.65 -16.77
N ALA A 111 -7.66 -17.48 -16.93
CA ALA A 111 -8.30 -16.20 -16.58
C ALA A 111 -8.93 -15.49 -17.78
N GLU A 112 -10.25 -15.30 -17.74
CA GLU A 112 -11.06 -14.60 -18.74
C GLU A 112 -12.20 -13.84 -18.05
N GLY A 113 -12.42 -12.58 -18.44
CA GLY A 113 -13.43 -11.72 -17.81
C GLY A 113 -14.79 -11.72 -18.52
N ARG A 114 -14.91 -12.33 -19.71
CA ARG A 114 -16.15 -12.36 -20.49
C ARG A 114 -16.93 -13.65 -20.22
N GLY A 115 -18.10 -13.54 -19.59
CA GLY A 115 -18.94 -14.69 -19.18
C GLY A 115 -19.12 -15.78 -20.24
N LYS A 116 -19.56 -15.45 -21.47
CA LYS A 116 -19.74 -16.45 -22.54
C LYS A 116 -18.46 -17.20 -22.93
N ARG A 117 -17.28 -16.62 -22.70
CA ARG A 117 -15.99 -17.30 -22.92
C ARG A 117 -15.61 -18.17 -21.74
N VAL A 118 -15.94 -17.75 -20.52
CA VAL A 118 -15.80 -18.56 -19.30
C VAL A 118 -16.60 -19.86 -19.44
N GLU A 119 -17.88 -19.76 -19.84
CA GLU A 119 -18.74 -20.93 -20.11
C GLU A 119 -18.11 -21.88 -21.14
N PHE A 120 -17.57 -21.33 -22.23
CA PHE A 120 -16.86 -22.13 -23.24
C PHE A 120 -15.61 -22.83 -22.69
N LEU A 121 -14.84 -22.16 -21.81
CA LEU A 121 -13.65 -22.74 -21.19
C LEU A 121 -14.04 -23.88 -20.25
N GLU A 122 -15.10 -23.71 -19.47
CA GLU A 122 -15.64 -24.75 -18.58
C GLU A 122 -16.11 -25.97 -19.38
N GLU A 123 -16.90 -25.77 -20.45
CA GLU A 123 -17.30 -26.85 -21.36
C GLU A 123 -16.08 -27.55 -21.98
N ALA A 124 -15.08 -26.78 -22.42
CA ALA A 124 -13.87 -27.35 -22.99
C ALA A 124 -13.11 -28.21 -21.98
N VAL A 125 -12.95 -27.73 -20.73
CA VAL A 125 -12.28 -28.48 -19.66
C VAL A 125 -13.00 -29.79 -19.36
N GLU A 126 -14.33 -29.75 -19.26
CA GLU A 126 -15.18 -30.91 -19.00
C GLU A 126 -15.11 -31.93 -20.15
N LYS A 127 -15.38 -31.50 -21.39
CA LYS A 127 -15.43 -32.35 -22.58
C LYS A 127 -14.10 -33.02 -22.89
N LEU A 128 -13.00 -32.34 -22.59
CA LEU A 128 -11.64 -32.85 -22.76
C LEU A 128 -11.15 -33.68 -21.56
N LYS A 129 -11.92 -33.69 -20.46
CA LYS A 129 -11.59 -34.36 -19.19
C LYS A 129 -10.23 -33.91 -18.63
N LEU A 130 -9.98 -32.60 -18.62
CA LEU A 130 -8.73 -32.04 -18.11
C LEU A 130 -8.82 -31.89 -16.58
N SER A 131 -7.95 -32.59 -15.84
CA SER A 131 -7.82 -32.44 -14.38
C SER A 131 -6.86 -31.31 -14.00
N GLY A 132 -6.99 -30.69 -12.82
CA GLY A 132 -6.07 -29.64 -12.39
C GLY A 132 -6.12 -28.38 -13.27
N VAL A 133 -7.32 -28.04 -13.76
CA VAL A 133 -7.61 -26.78 -14.46
C VAL A 133 -8.68 -26.04 -13.68
N GLN A 134 -8.47 -24.76 -13.42
CA GLN A 134 -9.44 -23.87 -12.80
C GLN A 134 -9.73 -22.72 -13.77
N VAL A 135 -11.02 -22.40 -13.98
CA VAL A 135 -11.41 -21.22 -14.77
C VAL A 135 -11.69 -20.06 -13.82
N ILE A 136 -11.06 -18.91 -14.07
CA ILE A 136 -11.25 -17.67 -13.31
C ILE A 136 -12.07 -16.71 -14.16
N GLY A 137 -13.33 -16.52 -13.78
CA GLY A 137 -14.32 -15.75 -14.56
C GLY A 137 -14.28 -14.22 -14.40
N HIS A 138 -13.18 -13.68 -13.87
CA HIS A 138 -12.99 -12.25 -13.69
C HIS A 138 -11.58 -11.82 -14.10
N GLY A 139 -11.39 -10.52 -14.38
CA GLY A 139 -10.07 -9.97 -14.68
C GLY A 139 -9.10 -10.12 -13.51
N ILE A 140 -7.83 -10.37 -13.83
CA ILE A 140 -6.74 -10.39 -12.85
C ILE A 140 -6.20 -8.96 -12.67
N ASN A 141 -6.03 -8.57 -11.42
CA ASN A 141 -5.45 -7.30 -11.01
C ASN A 141 -4.60 -7.50 -9.75
N ALA A 142 -3.91 -6.46 -9.29
CA ALA A 142 -2.98 -6.52 -8.17
C ALA A 142 -3.60 -7.03 -6.84
N ARG A 143 -4.94 -7.09 -6.71
CA ARG A 143 -5.64 -7.64 -5.54
C ARG A 143 -5.93 -9.13 -5.63
N PHE A 144 -5.74 -9.76 -6.79
CA PHE A 144 -5.88 -11.20 -6.92
C PHE A 144 -4.70 -11.88 -6.22
N GLN A 145 -4.97 -12.62 -5.15
CA GLN A 145 -3.94 -13.14 -4.22
C GLN A 145 -3.75 -14.66 -4.24
N GLN A 146 -4.38 -15.40 -5.16
CA GLN A 146 -4.15 -16.84 -5.28
C GLN A 146 -2.73 -17.07 -5.86
N PRO A 147 -1.78 -17.66 -5.11
CA PRO A 147 -0.39 -17.72 -5.55
C PRO A 147 -0.19 -18.64 -6.76
N VAL A 148 0.65 -18.22 -7.70
CA VAL A 148 1.07 -18.99 -8.87
C VAL A 148 2.58 -18.92 -9.05
N GLN A 149 3.17 -19.98 -9.62
CA GLN A 149 4.62 -20.04 -9.87
C GLN A 149 4.99 -19.53 -11.26
N ALA A 150 4.01 -19.45 -12.17
CA ALA A 150 4.20 -18.84 -13.47
C ALA A 150 2.94 -18.13 -13.95
N VAL A 151 3.12 -17.11 -14.77
CA VAL A 151 2.06 -16.51 -15.59
C VAL A 151 2.50 -16.52 -17.04
N ILE A 152 1.63 -16.90 -17.96
CA ILE A 152 1.84 -16.81 -19.40
C ILE A 152 0.79 -15.90 -20.04
N THR A 153 1.19 -15.12 -21.05
CA THR A 153 0.24 -14.33 -21.84
C THR A 153 0.68 -14.14 -23.29
N ARG A 154 -0.29 -14.05 -24.20
CA ARG A 154 -0.09 -13.85 -25.64
C ARG A 154 -0.36 -12.44 -26.15
N ALA A 155 -1.16 -11.63 -25.46
CA ALA A 155 -1.62 -10.35 -26.01
C ALA A 155 -2.22 -9.35 -25.00
N VAL A 156 -2.08 -9.56 -23.69
CA VAL A 156 -2.70 -8.66 -22.71
C VAL A 156 -1.77 -7.47 -22.42
N GLY A 157 -2.09 -6.32 -22.99
CA GLY A 157 -1.44 -5.04 -22.66
C GLY A 157 0.08 -5.01 -22.88
N SER A 158 0.72 -4.03 -22.26
CA SER A 158 2.19 -3.95 -22.19
C SER A 158 2.77 -4.91 -21.15
N MET A 159 4.07 -5.23 -21.25
CA MET A 159 4.78 -6.01 -20.25
C MET A 159 4.67 -5.40 -18.84
N VAL A 160 4.81 -4.07 -18.73
CA VAL A 160 4.74 -3.34 -17.46
C VAL A 160 3.33 -3.40 -16.86
N GLU A 161 2.29 -3.16 -17.65
CA GLU A 161 0.89 -3.29 -17.19
C GLU A 161 0.60 -4.71 -16.69
N THR A 162 1.12 -5.72 -17.39
CA THR A 162 0.95 -7.12 -16.98
C THR A 162 1.68 -7.40 -15.67
N MET A 163 2.93 -6.94 -15.53
CA MET A 163 3.72 -7.07 -14.29
C MET A 163 3.02 -6.47 -13.08
N GLU A 164 2.37 -5.30 -13.24
CA GLU A 164 1.54 -4.69 -12.19
C GLU A 164 0.29 -5.51 -11.88
N ARG A 165 -0.41 -6.03 -12.91
CA ARG A 165 -1.63 -6.82 -12.72
C ARG A 165 -1.38 -8.10 -11.94
N VAL A 166 -0.24 -8.74 -12.15
CA VAL A 166 0.07 -10.06 -11.57
C VAL A 166 0.89 -9.98 -10.28
N ARG A 167 1.28 -8.78 -9.84
CA ARG A 167 2.09 -8.60 -8.63
C ARG A 167 1.45 -9.20 -7.37
N GLY A 168 0.12 -9.29 -7.37
CA GLY A 168 -0.67 -9.83 -6.28
C GLY A 168 -0.68 -11.36 -6.20
N CYS A 169 -0.28 -12.07 -7.26
CA CYS A 169 -0.36 -13.54 -7.32
C CYS A 169 0.92 -14.26 -7.75
N LEU A 170 1.84 -13.62 -8.48
CA LEU A 170 3.08 -14.25 -8.90
C LEU A 170 4.09 -14.35 -7.75
N ALA A 171 4.50 -15.56 -7.37
CA ALA A 171 5.42 -15.79 -6.26
C ALA A 171 6.83 -15.24 -6.49
N GLU A 172 7.60 -15.05 -5.41
CA GLU A 172 9.04 -14.75 -5.49
C GLU A 172 9.77 -15.89 -6.23
N GLY A 173 10.64 -15.56 -7.18
CA GLY A 173 11.26 -16.54 -8.07
C GLY A 173 10.33 -17.06 -9.18
N GLY A 174 9.05 -16.71 -9.17
CA GLY A 174 8.09 -17.09 -10.19
C GLY A 174 8.38 -16.46 -11.55
N LEU A 175 7.87 -17.09 -12.62
CA LEU A 175 8.17 -16.70 -14.00
C LEU A 175 7.00 -15.99 -14.69
N LEU A 176 7.28 -14.85 -15.32
CA LEU A 176 6.35 -14.13 -16.18
C LEU A 176 6.77 -14.33 -17.65
N ILE A 177 5.95 -15.07 -18.39
CA ILE A 177 6.27 -15.60 -19.72
C ILE A 177 5.42 -14.86 -20.77
N PHE A 178 6.07 -14.01 -21.56
CA PHE A 178 5.43 -13.29 -22.65
C PHE A 178 5.69 -13.96 -24.00
N MET A 179 4.60 -14.36 -24.65
CA MET A 179 4.64 -14.82 -26.04
C MET A 179 4.49 -13.61 -26.97
N LYS A 180 5.59 -13.15 -27.58
CA LYS A 180 5.63 -11.92 -28.37
C LYS A 180 6.06 -12.18 -29.82
N GLY A 181 5.77 -11.20 -30.68
CA GLY A 181 6.37 -11.11 -32.01
C GLY A 181 7.85 -10.71 -31.94
N PRO A 182 8.57 -10.71 -33.09
CA PRO A 182 10.01 -10.42 -33.12
C PRO A 182 10.35 -8.98 -32.71
N ARG A 183 9.42 -8.04 -32.90
CA ARG A 183 9.58 -6.60 -32.64
C ARG A 183 9.13 -6.20 -31.22
N CYS A 184 9.73 -6.79 -30.20
CA CYS A 184 9.44 -6.45 -28.78
C CYS A 184 10.63 -5.88 -28.00
N HIS A 185 11.76 -5.60 -28.66
CA HIS A 185 12.99 -5.18 -27.97
C HIS A 185 12.80 -3.93 -27.11
N GLU A 186 12.16 -2.88 -27.65
CA GLU A 186 11.86 -1.65 -26.91
C GLU A 186 10.97 -1.91 -25.68
N GLU A 187 10.00 -2.81 -25.79
CA GLU A 187 9.12 -3.19 -24.68
C GLU A 187 9.90 -3.88 -23.56
N ILE A 188 10.88 -4.72 -23.90
CA ILE A 188 11.79 -5.35 -22.93
C ILE A 188 12.64 -4.30 -22.22
N LEU A 189 13.25 -3.37 -22.98
CA LEU A 189 14.06 -2.29 -22.42
C LEU A 189 13.24 -1.35 -21.53
N HIS A 190 12.00 -1.07 -21.91
CA HIS A 190 11.08 -0.29 -21.08
C HIS A 190 10.76 -1.03 -19.77
N ALA A 191 10.38 -2.30 -19.83
CA ALA A 191 10.08 -3.09 -18.64
C ALA A 191 11.28 -3.16 -17.66
N ARG A 192 12.50 -3.34 -18.18
CA ARG A 192 13.73 -3.36 -17.36
C ARG A 192 14.03 -2.03 -16.66
N ARG A 193 13.66 -0.90 -17.27
CA ARG A 193 13.84 0.44 -16.68
C ARG A 193 12.76 0.79 -15.66
N THR A 194 11.53 0.36 -15.90
CA THR A 194 10.37 0.73 -15.07
C THR A 194 10.21 -0.15 -13.83
N MET A 195 10.67 -1.41 -13.88
CA MET A 195 10.49 -2.39 -12.80
C MET A 195 11.81 -2.86 -12.15
N PRO A 196 12.76 -1.98 -11.79
CA PRO A 196 14.00 -2.38 -11.15
C PRO A 196 13.71 -3.01 -9.78
N GLY A 197 14.39 -4.10 -9.46
CA GLY A 197 14.25 -4.79 -8.16
C GLY A 197 12.98 -5.63 -7.99
N GLU A 198 11.93 -5.41 -8.79
CA GLU A 198 10.71 -6.22 -8.80
C GLU A 198 10.77 -7.39 -9.79
N TYR A 199 11.37 -7.16 -10.96
CA TYR A 199 11.51 -8.18 -12.00
C TYR A 199 12.88 -8.12 -12.67
N ALA A 200 13.45 -9.29 -12.98
CA ALA A 200 14.69 -9.43 -13.75
C ALA A 200 14.44 -10.20 -15.04
N LEU A 201 15.01 -9.73 -16.16
CA LEU A 201 14.96 -10.49 -17.42
C LEU A 201 15.75 -11.80 -17.24
N HIS A 202 15.06 -12.92 -17.42
CA HIS A 202 15.61 -14.27 -17.23
C HIS A 202 16.01 -14.91 -18.56
N LYS A 203 15.11 -14.90 -19.56
CA LYS A 203 15.36 -15.47 -20.89
C LYS A 203 14.69 -14.66 -21.99
N ASP A 204 15.26 -14.72 -23.18
CA ASP A 204 14.71 -14.17 -24.41
C ASP A 204 14.96 -15.15 -25.56
N LEU A 205 14.04 -16.09 -25.72
CA LEU A 205 14.20 -17.22 -26.63
C LEU A 205 13.55 -16.89 -27.98
N HIS A 206 14.34 -16.96 -29.04
CA HIS A 206 13.86 -16.77 -30.40
C HIS A 206 13.46 -18.11 -31.02
N TYR A 207 12.25 -18.21 -31.56
CA TYR A 207 11.78 -19.43 -32.23
C TYR A 207 10.97 -19.13 -33.48
N ARG A 208 10.72 -20.17 -34.28
CA ARG A 208 9.87 -20.15 -35.48
C ARG A 208 8.76 -21.17 -35.34
N LEU A 209 7.63 -20.92 -35.97
CA LEU A 209 6.50 -21.84 -35.99
C LEU A 209 6.69 -22.88 -37.12
N GLY A 210 7.34 -24.00 -36.78
CA GLY A 210 7.72 -25.03 -37.75
C GLY A 210 8.54 -24.45 -38.90
N ASP A 211 8.22 -24.87 -40.12
CA ASP A 211 8.91 -24.43 -41.34
C ASP A 211 8.41 -23.09 -41.88
N THR A 212 7.63 -22.33 -41.11
CA THR A 212 7.11 -21.03 -41.54
C THR A 212 8.07 -19.88 -41.24
N GLU A 213 7.91 -18.75 -41.94
CA GLU A 213 8.63 -17.51 -41.66
C GLU A 213 8.15 -16.79 -40.38
N HIS A 214 7.15 -17.33 -39.69
CA HIS A 214 6.59 -16.72 -38.49
C HIS A 214 7.57 -16.83 -37.32
N ARG A 215 8.38 -15.78 -37.14
CA ARG A 215 9.26 -15.60 -36.00
C ARG A 215 8.47 -15.20 -34.75
N ARG A 216 8.92 -15.70 -33.61
CA ARG A 216 8.37 -15.46 -32.27
C ARG A 216 9.51 -15.27 -31.28
N ARG A 217 9.17 -14.62 -30.16
CA ARG A 217 10.03 -14.49 -29.00
C ARG A 217 9.28 -14.90 -27.75
N LEU A 218 9.92 -15.71 -26.93
CA LEU A 218 9.48 -16.01 -25.58
C LEU A 218 10.34 -15.19 -24.62
N VAL A 219 9.77 -14.11 -24.12
CA VAL A 219 10.45 -13.21 -23.18
C VAL A 219 10.03 -13.59 -21.78
N VAL A 220 10.98 -13.95 -20.93
CA VAL A 220 10.73 -14.46 -19.59
C VAL A 220 11.38 -13.53 -18.58
N PHE A 221 10.58 -13.03 -17.64
CA PHE A 221 11.07 -12.34 -16.45
C PHE A 221 10.90 -13.23 -15.22
N THR A 222 11.83 -13.15 -14.28
CA THR A 222 11.69 -13.72 -12.94
C THR A 222 11.27 -12.62 -11.98
N ARG A 223 10.30 -12.89 -11.12
CA ARG A 223 9.93 -11.98 -10.03
C ARG A 223 11.01 -12.02 -8.94
N THR A 224 11.58 -10.87 -8.64
CA THR A 224 12.58 -10.69 -7.56
C THR A 224 11.99 -9.99 -6.35
N GLY A 225 10.92 -9.21 -6.52
CA GLY A 225 10.23 -8.54 -5.42
C GLY A 225 9.45 -9.52 -4.54
N VAL A 226 9.53 -9.33 -3.22
CA VAL A 226 8.76 -10.11 -2.25
C VAL A 226 7.27 -9.89 -2.50
N PRO A 227 6.46 -10.95 -2.68
CA PRO A 227 5.04 -10.77 -2.93
C PRO A 227 4.28 -10.31 -1.68
N PRO A 228 3.20 -9.52 -1.81
CA PRO A 228 2.49 -8.93 -0.67
C PRO A 228 2.00 -9.96 0.38
N TRP A 229 1.53 -11.13 -0.05
CA TRP A 229 1.08 -12.18 0.88
C TRP A 229 2.23 -12.83 1.64
N THR A 230 3.46 -12.75 1.14
CA THR A 230 4.64 -13.27 1.85
C THR A 230 5.00 -12.35 3.01
N GLU A 231 4.94 -11.04 2.80
CA GLU A 231 5.07 -10.05 3.89
C GLU A 231 3.96 -10.23 4.92
N ARG A 232 2.71 -10.40 4.46
CA ARG A 232 1.57 -10.73 5.32
C ARG A 232 1.82 -11.97 6.16
N ALA A 233 2.27 -13.07 5.56
CA ALA A 233 2.54 -14.33 6.26
C ALA A 233 3.72 -14.19 7.25
N ARG A 234 4.76 -13.43 6.91
CA ARG A 234 5.87 -13.12 7.82
C ARG A 234 5.38 -12.29 9.01
N ALA A 235 4.56 -11.27 8.77
CA ALA A 235 3.98 -10.44 9.82
C ALA A 235 3.05 -11.24 10.73
N MET A 236 2.19 -12.10 10.18
CA MET A 236 1.31 -13.00 10.94
C MET A 236 2.09 -13.96 11.85
N LYS A 237 3.31 -14.35 11.48
CA LYS A 237 4.19 -15.18 12.33
C LYS A 237 4.92 -14.37 13.40
N ARG A 238 5.22 -13.10 13.15
CA ARG A 238 6.00 -12.24 14.03
C ARG A 238 5.16 -11.56 15.11
N HIS A 239 3.89 -11.26 14.81
CA HIS A 239 3.03 -10.46 15.68
C HIS A 239 1.81 -11.24 16.13
N ALA A 240 1.35 -10.98 17.35
CA ALA A 240 0.04 -11.44 17.79
C ALA A 240 -1.05 -10.74 16.95
N VAL A 241 -1.92 -11.51 16.29
CA VAL A 241 -2.98 -10.97 15.42
C VAL A 241 -4.33 -11.01 16.15
N ARG A 242 -5.09 -9.92 16.08
CA ARG A 242 -6.47 -9.83 16.57
C ARG A 242 -7.39 -9.31 15.47
N VAL A 243 -8.27 -10.17 14.98
CA VAL A 243 -9.30 -9.81 14.01
C VAL A 243 -10.53 -9.28 14.74
N ILE A 244 -11.06 -8.14 14.30
CA ILE A 244 -12.20 -7.47 14.94
C ILE A 244 -13.23 -7.07 13.88
N GLU A 245 -14.40 -7.71 13.96
CA GLU A 245 -15.49 -7.55 12.99
C GLU A 245 -16.77 -6.97 13.61
N SER A 246 -16.77 -6.71 14.92
CA SER A 246 -17.93 -6.18 15.66
C SER A 246 -17.54 -4.97 16.51
N ASP A 247 -18.39 -3.96 16.50
CA ASP A 247 -18.33 -2.76 17.35
C ASP A 247 -18.61 -3.07 18.84
N HIS A 248 -19.28 -4.19 19.14
CA HIS A 248 -19.49 -4.67 20.50
C HIS A 248 -18.23 -5.31 21.12
N ASN A 249 -17.17 -5.54 20.34
CA ASN A 249 -15.91 -6.09 20.82
C ASN A 249 -15.22 -5.14 21.83
N GLU A 250 -14.83 -5.64 23.00
CA GLU A 250 -14.22 -4.81 24.05
C GLU A 250 -12.88 -4.18 23.63
N VAL A 251 -12.09 -4.86 22.79
CA VAL A 251 -10.85 -4.28 22.24
C VAL A 251 -11.20 -3.09 21.36
N PHE A 252 -12.18 -3.21 20.47
CA PHE A 252 -12.60 -2.10 19.62
C PHE A 252 -13.18 -0.94 20.44
N LYS A 253 -14.02 -1.22 21.45
CA LYS A 253 -14.51 -0.17 22.37
C LYS A 253 -13.35 0.56 23.06
N ASN A 254 -12.29 -0.14 23.43
CA ASN A 254 -11.09 0.49 23.99
C ASN A 254 -10.34 1.33 22.96
N LEU A 255 -10.11 0.81 21.75
CA LEU A 255 -9.53 1.58 20.65
C LEU A 255 -10.33 2.86 20.38
N ARG A 256 -11.66 2.77 20.27
CA ARG A 256 -12.56 3.93 20.09
C ARG A 256 -12.46 4.94 21.24
N ARG A 257 -12.29 4.47 22.48
CA ARG A 257 -12.11 5.36 23.64
C ARG A 257 -10.81 6.16 23.57
N THR A 258 -9.76 5.68 22.89
CA THR A 258 -8.51 6.44 22.69
C THR A 258 -8.71 7.72 21.85
N LEU A 259 -9.84 7.87 21.18
CA LEU A 259 -10.22 9.10 20.49
C LEU A 259 -10.66 10.21 21.46
N THR A 260 -10.82 9.91 22.75
CA THR A 260 -11.31 10.86 23.77
C THR A 260 -10.28 11.06 24.89
N PRO A 261 -10.17 12.28 25.47
CA PRO A 261 -9.24 12.54 26.58
C PRO A 261 -9.43 11.60 27.79
N LYS A 262 -10.69 11.31 28.14
CA LYS A 262 -11.02 10.41 29.27
C LYS A 262 -10.56 8.97 28.99
N GLY A 263 -10.73 8.50 27.76
CA GLY A 263 -10.29 7.17 27.37
C GLY A 263 -8.78 7.05 27.35
N ILE A 264 -8.06 8.04 26.79
CA ILE A 264 -6.59 8.10 26.81
C ILE A 264 -6.06 8.03 28.24
N LYS A 265 -6.58 8.86 29.16
CA LYS A 265 -6.15 8.87 30.56
C LYS A 265 -6.35 7.51 31.25
N ARG A 266 -7.47 6.85 30.97
CA ARG A 266 -7.81 5.56 31.58
C ARG A 266 -7.00 4.40 31.01
N LEU A 267 -6.82 4.36 29.69
CA LEU A 267 -6.15 3.28 28.98
C LEU A 267 -4.63 3.46 28.95
N LYS A 268 -4.13 4.68 29.13
CA LYS A 268 -2.72 5.06 28.94
C LYS A 268 -2.20 4.71 27.55
N GLU A 269 -3.08 4.81 26.56
CA GLU A 269 -2.80 4.56 25.15
C GLU A 269 -3.40 5.65 24.27
N ALA A 270 -2.77 5.86 23.12
CA ALA A 270 -3.15 6.89 22.17
C ALA A 270 -3.00 6.41 20.73
N LEU A 271 -3.81 6.99 19.84
CA LEU A 271 -3.84 6.64 18.43
C LEU A 271 -3.08 7.67 17.60
N VAL A 272 -2.09 7.20 16.84
CA VAL A 272 -1.36 7.99 15.85
C VAL A 272 -1.87 7.61 14.46
N ALA A 273 -2.27 8.61 13.69
CA ALA A 273 -2.72 8.45 12.32
C ALA A 273 -1.89 9.31 11.35
N GLY A 274 -1.72 8.81 10.13
CA GLY A 274 -0.95 9.46 9.07
C GLY A 274 0.31 8.68 8.71
N SER A 275 0.45 8.34 7.42
CA SER A 275 1.50 7.42 6.94
C SER A 275 2.93 7.91 7.24
N LYS A 276 3.16 9.23 7.25
CA LYS A 276 4.45 9.80 7.63
C LYS A 276 4.70 9.69 9.14
N GLN A 277 3.74 10.13 9.96
CA GLN A 277 3.85 10.12 11.42
C GLN A 277 4.01 8.70 11.95
N VAL A 278 3.23 7.75 11.43
CA VAL A 278 3.32 6.33 11.82
C VAL A 278 4.72 5.78 11.58
N ARG A 279 5.33 6.07 10.42
CA ARG A 279 6.71 5.64 10.12
C ARG A 279 7.75 6.30 11.02
N GLU A 280 7.62 7.60 11.25
CA GLU A 280 8.53 8.35 12.13
C GLU A 280 8.48 7.82 13.57
N VAL A 281 7.29 7.53 14.09
CA VAL A 281 7.12 7.00 15.45
C VAL A 281 7.67 5.58 15.59
N ILE A 282 7.46 4.69 14.61
CA ILE A 282 8.07 3.34 14.61
C ILE A 282 9.59 3.44 14.65
N LYS A 283 10.18 4.35 13.85
CA LYS A 283 11.61 4.53 13.75
C LYS A 283 12.23 5.13 15.02
N ASP A 284 11.62 6.19 15.54
CA ASP A 284 12.21 7.01 16.59
C ASP A 284 11.81 6.56 18.01
N PHE A 285 10.66 5.90 18.16
CA PHE A 285 10.09 5.47 19.45
C PHE A 285 9.53 4.04 19.41
N PRO A 286 10.31 3.03 18.99
CA PRO A 286 9.82 1.64 18.85
C PRO A 286 9.25 1.07 20.15
N ASP A 287 9.81 1.42 21.31
CA ASP A 287 9.36 0.91 22.62
C ASP A 287 8.01 1.48 23.09
N ALA A 288 7.57 2.59 22.49
CA ALA A 288 6.27 3.18 22.78
C ALA A 288 5.14 2.49 22.00
N VAL A 289 5.44 1.73 20.94
CA VAL A 289 4.45 1.16 20.03
C VAL A 289 3.81 -0.10 20.62
N THR A 290 2.51 -0.05 20.90
CA THR A 290 1.78 -1.20 21.45
C THR A 290 0.97 -1.96 20.39
N GLY A 291 0.61 -1.32 19.28
CA GLY A 291 -0.12 -2.01 18.22
C GLY A 291 -0.14 -1.34 16.85
N TRP A 292 -0.41 -2.16 15.84
CA TRP A 292 -0.64 -1.77 14.45
C TRP A 292 -2.09 -2.03 14.08
N ILE A 293 -2.78 -1.05 13.52
CA ILE A 293 -4.21 -1.12 13.21
C ILE A 293 -4.38 -0.98 11.70
N SER A 294 -4.90 -2.01 11.04
CA SER A 294 -5.16 -2.03 9.59
C SER A 294 -6.62 -2.37 9.26
N CYS A 295 -7.04 -2.05 8.04
CA CYS A 295 -8.33 -2.49 7.49
C CYS A 295 -8.18 -3.92 6.94
N GLY A 296 -8.56 -4.93 7.73
CA GLY A 296 -8.30 -6.33 7.42
C GLY A 296 -6.81 -6.64 7.39
N ASP A 297 -6.41 -7.57 6.53
CA ASP A 297 -5.04 -8.08 6.41
C ASP A 297 -4.25 -7.52 5.21
N SER A 298 -4.81 -6.50 4.54
CA SER A 298 -4.23 -5.92 3.32
C SER A 298 -2.91 -5.20 3.54
N ASP A 299 -2.77 -4.55 4.71
CA ASP A 299 -1.64 -3.69 5.04
C ASP A 299 -0.93 -4.25 6.27
N ALA A 300 -0.07 -5.24 6.01
CA ALA A 300 0.75 -5.85 7.04
C ALA A 300 1.68 -4.81 7.70
N PRO A 301 1.99 -4.98 9.00
CA PRO A 301 3.10 -4.29 9.65
C PRO A 301 4.37 -4.25 8.80
N PRO A 302 5.09 -3.11 8.76
CA PRO A 302 6.35 -3.04 8.04
C PRO A 302 7.43 -3.93 8.74
N PRO A 303 8.46 -4.39 8.01
CA PRO A 303 9.45 -5.32 8.55
C PRO A 303 10.25 -4.81 9.76
N ASP A 304 10.37 -3.50 9.93
CA ASP A 304 11.03 -2.82 11.04
C ASP A 304 10.11 -2.62 12.25
N ALA A 305 8.83 -2.99 12.17
CA ALA A 305 7.88 -2.81 13.26
C ALA A 305 8.25 -3.65 14.51
N PRO A 306 8.08 -3.13 15.73
CA PRO A 306 8.47 -3.82 16.97
C PRO A 306 7.78 -5.18 17.14
N ALA A 307 8.53 -6.22 17.47
CA ALA A 307 7.99 -7.58 17.57
C ALA A 307 6.93 -7.75 18.68
N HIS A 308 7.02 -6.94 19.74
CA HIS A 308 6.11 -7.02 20.89
C HIS A 308 4.71 -6.43 20.63
N MET A 309 4.52 -5.71 19.52
CA MET A 309 3.24 -5.06 19.22
C MET A 309 2.17 -6.07 18.75
N VAL A 310 0.91 -5.72 18.97
CA VAL A 310 -0.25 -6.48 18.48
C VAL A 310 -0.73 -5.94 17.14
N TRP A 311 -1.02 -6.81 16.18
CA TRP A 311 -1.64 -6.44 14.92
C TRP A 311 -3.17 -6.59 15.00
N TYR A 312 -3.87 -5.47 15.07
CA TYR A 312 -5.33 -5.39 15.02
C TYR A 312 -5.81 -5.25 13.56
N GLN A 313 -6.60 -6.22 13.11
CA GLN A 313 -7.21 -6.25 11.78
C GLN A 313 -8.70 -5.94 11.92
N LEU A 314 -9.11 -4.75 11.49
CA LEU A 314 -10.48 -4.26 11.66
C LEU A 314 -11.26 -4.41 10.36
N GLU A 315 -12.54 -4.75 10.47
CA GLU A 315 -13.47 -4.58 9.35
C GLU A 315 -13.54 -3.10 8.92
N ARG A 316 -13.87 -2.87 7.64
CA ARG A 316 -13.77 -1.56 6.98
C ARG A 316 -14.59 -0.46 7.67
N SER A 317 -15.78 -0.74 8.18
CA SER A 317 -16.61 0.25 8.88
C SER A 317 -15.97 0.67 10.20
N LEU A 318 -15.47 -0.30 10.97
CA LEU A 318 -14.79 -0.08 12.24
C LEU A 318 -13.49 0.71 12.06
N PHE A 319 -12.70 0.36 11.03
CA PHE A 319 -11.47 1.08 10.71
C PHE A 319 -11.74 2.55 10.38
N ARG A 320 -12.78 2.83 9.57
CA ARG A 320 -13.17 4.20 9.20
C ARG A 320 -13.60 5.04 10.39
N GLU A 321 -14.19 4.42 11.40
CA GLU A 321 -14.58 5.11 12.62
C GLU A 321 -13.36 5.61 13.43
N LEU A 322 -12.26 4.86 13.44
CA LEU A 322 -11.02 5.26 14.10
C LEU A 322 -10.18 6.25 13.28
N ASP A 323 -10.26 6.19 11.95
CA ASP A 323 -9.51 7.05 11.03
C ASP A 323 -10.14 8.45 10.93
N LEU A 324 -10.02 9.24 12.01
CA LEU A 324 -10.58 10.59 12.15
C LEU A 324 -10.23 11.56 11.01
N PHE A 325 -9.14 11.29 10.28
CA PHE A 325 -8.65 12.17 9.23
C PHE A 325 -8.85 11.59 7.81
N GLY A 326 -9.55 10.45 7.69
CA GLY A 326 -9.81 9.80 6.40
C GLY A 326 -8.54 9.44 5.62
N THR A 327 -7.46 9.11 6.33
CA THR A 327 -6.17 8.77 5.74
C THR A 327 -6.25 7.52 4.87
N LYS A 328 -7.11 6.55 5.20
CA LYS A 328 -7.19 5.21 4.60
C LYS A 328 -5.88 4.41 4.71
N HIS A 329 -4.99 4.80 5.62
CA HIS A 329 -3.71 4.13 5.87
C HIS A 329 -3.68 3.60 7.29
N PRO A 330 -2.93 2.52 7.57
CA PRO A 330 -2.81 1.97 8.91
C PRO A 330 -2.46 3.00 9.99
N MET A 331 -2.99 2.77 11.18
CA MET A 331 -2.78 3.61 12.37
C MET A 331 -1.92 2.87 13.39
N LEU A 332 -1.29 3.63 14.29
CA LEU A 332 -0.44 3.10 15.34
C LEU A 332 -1.08 3.35 16.69
N LEU A 333 -1.13 2.31 17.53
CA LEU A 333 -1.43 2.43 18.94
C LEU A 333 -0.12 2.57 19.70
N ILE A 334 -0.01 3.62 20.52
CA ILE A 334 1.17 3.90 21.32
C ILE A 334 0.82 4.05 22.80
N ARG A 335 1.79 3.81 23.67
CA ARG A 335 1.71 4.12 25.09
C ARG A 335 1.74 5.64 25.29
N ALA A 336 0.76 6.16 26.02
CA ALA A 336 0.77 7.54 26.48
C ALA A 336 1.50 7.58 27.83
N ALA A 337 2.67 8.24 27.87
CA ALA A 337 3.41 8.38 29.12
C ALA A 337 2.60 9.24 30.11
N PRO A 338 2.58 8.87 31.41
CA PRO A 338 1.91 9.67 32.41
C PRO A 338 2.56 11.07 32.49
N LEU A 339 1.73 12.09 32.65
CA LEU A 339 2.19 13.45 32.90
C LEU A 339 2.44 13.60 34.39
N GLU A 340 3.70 13.73 34.78
CA GLU A 340 4.09 13.98 36.16
C GLU A 340 3.58 15.37 36.59
N PRO A 341 3.07 15.51 37.82
CA PRO A 341 2.66 16.80 38.34
C PRO A 341 3.90 17.71 38.48
N TRP A 342 3.79 18.93 37.99
CA TRP A 342 4.80 19.95 38.24
C TRP A 342 4.66 20.48 39.66
N ASP A 343 5.78 20.45 40.39
CA ASP A 343 5.90 21.03 41.71
C ASP A 343 6.16 22.54 41.58
N VAL A 344 5.09 23.32 41.75
CA VAL A 344 5.08 24.78 41.66
C VAL A 344 6.04 25.44 42.66
N GLN A 345 6.25 24.82 43.84
CA GLN A 345 7.13 25.37 44.89
C GLN A 345 8.61 25.33 44.49
N LYS A 346 8.99 24.43 43.58
CA LYS A 346 10.36 24.37 43.02
C LYS A 346 10.64 25.45 41.98
N GLY A 347 9.62 26.26 41.63
CA GLY A 347 9.74 27.29 40.61
C GLY A 347 9.98 26.73 39.21
N LEU A 348 10.50 27.59 38.34
CA LEU A 348 10.82 27.29 36.95
C LEU A 348 12.34 27.06 36.81
N PRO A 349 12.77 26.09 35.98
CA PRO A 349 14.19 25.95 35.64
C PRO A 349 14.68 27.13 34.81
N ASN A 350 16.00 27.32 34.77
CA ASN A 350 16.64 28.26 33.84
C ASN A 350 16.20 27.97 32.41
N GLY A 351 15.96 29.03 31.64
CA GLY A 351 15.41 28.97 30.30
C GLY A 351 13.91 29.28 30.25
N CYS A 352 13.26 28.71 29.23
CA CYS A 352 11.84 28.96 28.95
C CYS A 352 11.00 27.72 29.30
N SER A 353 10.03 27.90 30.19
CA SER A 353 8.97 26.91 30.42
C SER A 353 7.68 27.39 29.79
N VAL A 354 7.08 26.61 28.88
CA VAL A 354 5.83 27.01 28.22
C VAL A 354 4.64 26.48 29.03
N LEU A 355 3.78 27.38 29.51
CA LEU A 355 2.54 27.04 30.20
C LEU A 355 1.41 26.98 29.17
N VAL A 356 0.87 25.80 28.87
CA VAL A 356 -0.09 25.59 27.78
C VAL A 356 -1.52 25.53 28.35
N PRO A 357 -2.40 26.49 28.03
CA PRO A 357 -3.77 26.53 28.56
C PRO A 357 -4.85 26.18 27.52
N PHE A 358 -4.49 25.59 26.37
CA PHE A 358 -5.41 25.46 25.24
C PHE A 358 -6.37 24.29 25.35
N GLN A 359 -7.67 24.57 25.19
CA GLN A 359 -8.70 23.54 25.13
C GLN A 359 -8.77 22.82 23.78
N ASP A 360 -8.31 23.44 22.69
CA ASP A 360 -8.22 22.80 21.39
C ASP A 360 -6.94 21.94 21.29
N PRO A 361 -7.06 20.61 21.07
CA PRO A 361 -5.90 19.75 20.92
C PRO A 361 -4.96 20.14 19.78
N GLU A 362 -5.45 20.74 18.68
CA GLU A 362 -4.58 21.14 17.56
C GLU A 362 -3.60 22.24 17.99
N ASN A 363 -4.11 23.26 18.69
CA ASN A 363 -3.28 24.31 19.31
C ASN A 363 -2.28 23.74 20.34
N VAL A 364 -2.69 22.80 21.20
CA VAL A 364 -1.78 22.11 22.13
C VAL A 364 -0.63 21.44 21.38
N GLY A 365 -0.95 20.67 20.34
CA GLY A 365 0.06 19.98 19.53
C GLY A 365 1.02 20.94 18.82
N ALA A 366 0.50 22.03 18.26
CA ALA A 366 1.28 23.05 17.56
C ALA A 366 2.26 23.78 18.49
N VAL A 367 1.84 24.12 19.70
CA VAL A 367 2.73 24.74 20.70
C VAL A 367 3.76 23.76 21.23
N ILE A 368 3.40 22.51 21.51
CA ILE A 368 4.38 21.48 21.91
C ILE A 368 5.47 21.35 20.84
N ARG A 369 5.09 21.31 19.56
CA ARG A 369 6.05 21.25 18.45
C ARG A 369 6.99 22.45 18.43
N SER A 370 6.45 23.65 18.59
CA SER A 370 7.24 24.88 18.58
C SER A 370 8.17 24.95 19.80
N ALA A 371 7.67 24.60 20.99
CA ALA A 371 8.44 24.54 22.23
C ALA A 371 9.62 23.57 22.11
N VAL A 372 9.39 22.34 21.63
CA VAL A 372 10.46 21.37 21.40
C VAL A 372 11.45 21.86 20.34
N ALA A 373 10.97 22.44 19.23
CA ALA A 373 11.82 22.91 18.14
C ALA A 373 12.76 24.05 18.57
N PHE A 374 12.28 24.97 19.41
CA PHE A 374 13.05 26.13 19.86
C PHE A 374 13.80 25.91 21.17
N GLY A 375 13.64 24.74 21.79
CA GLY A 375 14.43 24.30 22.94
C GLY A 375 13.90 24.78 24.28
N ALA A 376 12.57 24.89 24.44
CA ALA A 376 11.97 25.11 25.75
C ALA A 376 12.25 23.92 26.68
N ASP A 377 12.66 24.20 27.93
CA ASP A 377 13.09 23.20 28.90
C ASP A 377 11.94 22.34 29.42
N ARG A 378 10.76 22.95 29.58
CA ARG A 378 9.56 22.30 30.08
C ARG A 378 8.32 22.79 29.34
N ILE A 379 7.38 21.87 29.19
CA ILE A 379 6.05 22.18 28.67
C ILE A 379 5.04 21.75 29.74
N ILE A 380 4.45 22.73 30.39
CA ILE A 380 3.55 22.55 31.51
C ILE A 380 2.13 22.69 30.97
N LEU A 381 1.41 21.58 30.88
CA LEU A 381 0.00 21.57 30.46
C LEU A 381 -0.86 21.92 31.66
N LEU A 382 -1.48 23.10 31.64
CA LEU A 382 -2.38 23.56 32.70
C LEU A 382 -3.65 22.70 32.72
N GLU A 383 -4.44 22.81 33.79
CA GLU A 383 -5.65 21.99 33.97
C GLU A 383 -6.66 22.16 32.82
N GLU A 384 -6.72 23.36 32.23
CA GLU A 384 -7.58 23.70 31.10
C GLU A 384 -7.11 23.07 29.77
N SER A 385 -5.87 22.59 29.72
CA SER A 385 -5.27 22.06 28.50
C SER A 385 -5.96 20.78 28.03
N ALA A 386 -6.22 20.69 26.74
CA ALA A 386 -6.51 19.42 26.08
C ALA A 386 -5.36 18.42 26.28
N ASN A 387 -5.72 17.14 26.26
CA ASN A 387 -4.75 16.06 26.41
C ASN A 387 -3.77 16.04 25.20
N PRO A 388 -2.45 16.05 25.43
CA PRO A 388 -1.45 16.15 24.36
C PRO A 388 -1.39 14.89 23.48
N TYR A 389 -1.87 13.76 24.00
CA TYR A 389 -1.95 12.49 23.28
C TYR A 389 -3.27 12.33 22.51
N HIS A 390 -4.13 13.34 22.48
CA HIS A 390 -5.29 13.33 21.61
C HIS A 390 -4.85 13.20 20.13
N PRO A 391 -5.54 12.44 19.25
CA PRO A 391 -5.08 12.21 17.88
C PRO A 391 -4.80 13.49 17.08
N LYS A 392 -5.63 14.53 17.28
CA LYS A 392 -5.42 15.85 16.68
C LYS A 392 -4.15 16.55 17.18
N ALA A 393 -3.88 16.50 18.48
CA ALA A 393 -2.66 17.07 19.08
C ALA A 393 -1.40 16.33 18.59
N LEU A 394 -1.43 14.98 18.58
CA LEU A 394 -0.35 14.16 18.06
C LEU A 394 -0.03 14.49 16.61
N ARG A 395 -1.06 14.60 15.76
CA ARG A 395 -0.92 14.98 14.35
C ARG A 395 -0.31 16.38 14.18
N ALA A 396 -0.85 17.38 14.89
CA ALA A 396 -0.35 18.76 14.83
C ALA A 396 1.11 18.87 15.33
N SER A 397 1.46 18.07 16.35
CA SER A 397 2.79 18.08 16.95
C SER A 397 3.89 17.45 16.08
N GLY A 398 3.53 16.61 15.12
CA GLY A 398 4.49 15.85 14.31
C GLY A 398 5.40 14.94 15.15
N GLY A 399 4.88 14.36 16.24
CA GLY A 399 5.64 13.48 17.14
C GLY A 399 6.42 14.21 18.25
N ALA A 400 6.42 15.54 18.27
CA ALA A 400 7.10 16.31 19.32
C ALA A 400 6.56 16.02 20.74
N VAL A 401 5.30 15.60 20.87
CA VAL A 401 4.69 15.14 22.13
C VAL A 401 5.50 14.01 22.79
N LEU A 402 6.15 13.14 22.00
CA LEU A 402 6.95 12.03 22.52
C LEU A 402 8.39 12.43 22.87
N ARG A 403 8.82 13.63 22.47
CA ARG A 403 10.15 14.19 22.74
C ARG A 403 10.15 15.19 23.88
N GLY A 404 9.05 15.94 24.03
CA GLY A 404 8.94 17.03 24.97
C GLY A 404 8.92 16.57 26.43
N ASN A 405 9.50 17.40 27.30
CA ASN A 405 9.38 17.24 28.75
C ASN A 405 8.02 17.79 29.20
N LEU A 406 6.98 16.97 29.06
CA LEU A 406 5.60 17.32 29.35
C LEU A 406 5.28 17.10 30.84
N MET A 407 4.74 18.12 31.51
CA MET A 407 4.29 18.04 32.89
C MET A 407 2.84 18.50 33.03
N ARG A 408 2.15 18.06 34.09
CA ARG A 408 0.81 18.56 34.44
C ARG A 408 0.92 19.71 35.42
N GLY A 409 0.40 20.87 35.05
CA GLY A 409 0.30 22.07 35.90
C GLY A 409 -1.07 22.20 36.60
N PRO A 410 -1.19 23.19 37.49
CA PRO A 410 -2.46 23.57 38.10
C PRO A 410 -3.37 24.31 37.11
N SER A 411 -4.56 24.75 37.55
CA SER A 411 -5.35 25.73 36.80
C SER A 411 -4.57 27.03 36.62
N ILE A 412 -4.83 27.73 35.51
CA ILE A 412 -4.27 29.06 35.26
C ILE A 412 -4.57 30.07 36.38
N GLN A 413 -5.67 29.88 37.12
CA GLN A 413 -6.08 30.75 38.22
C GLN A 413 -5.26 30.53 39.50
N ASP A 414 -4.74 29.31 39.67
CA ASP A 414 -3.98 28.88 40.85
C ASP A 414 -2.47 29.09 40.69
N LEU A 415 -2.03 29.70 39.58
CA LEU A 415 -0.63 30.03 39.37
C LEU A 415 -0.17 31.12 40.36
N PRO A 416 0.98 30.95 41.05
CA PRO A 416 1.48 31.95 41.99
C PRO A 416 1.79 33.27 41.31
N ARG A 417 1.40 34.39 41.95
CA ARG A 417 1.56 35.75 41.39
C ARG A 417 3.01 36.23 41.32
N ASP A 418 3.86 35.68 42.16
CA ASP A 418 5.29 35.99 42.25
C ASP A 418 6.14 35.19 41.25
N MET A 419 5.52 34.29 40.48
CA MET A 419 6.21 33.51 39.47
C MET A 419 6.59 34.39 38.26
N PRO A 420 7.81 34.26 37.70
CA PRO A 420 8.25 35.05 36.55
C PRO A 420 7.56 34.57 35.27
N ILE A 421 6.28 34.92 35.09
CA ILE A 421 5.47 34.57 33.92
C ILE A 421 5.40 35.75 32.96
N LEU A 422 5.73 35.47 31.70
CA LEU A 422 5.58 36.38 30.57
C LEU A 422 4.34 35.97 29.78
N ALA A 423 3.28 36.76 29.88
CA ALA A 423 2.01 36.47 29.22
C ALA A 423 1.93 37.14 27.84
N LEU A 424 1.35 36.45 26.85
CA LEU A 424 1.16 37.00 25.49
C LEU A 424 -0.18 37.71 25.35
N SER A 425 -0.16 38.94 24.85
CA SER A 425 -1.34 39.78 24.65
C SER A 425 -1.19 40.63 23.39
N ALA A 426 -2.32 41.06 22.81
CA ALA A 426 -2.32 42.01 21.70
C ALA A 426 -1.79 43.40 22.11
N ARG A 427 -1.86 43.72 23.41
CA ARG A 427 -1.32 44.96 23.99
C ARG A 427 -0.32 44.60 25.07
N GLY A 428 0.85 45.24 25.05
CA GLY A 428 1.96 44.95 25.95
C GLY A 428 3.25 45.61 25.49
N GLU A 429 4.38 45.21 26.08
CA GLU A 429 5.71 45.61 25.60
C GLU A 429 6.00 44.95 24.24
N ASP A 430 6.68 45.65 23.34
CA ASP A 430 7.04 45.14 22.01
C ASP A 430 8.17 44.08 22.13
N ILE A 431 7.94 42.88 21.60
CA ILE A 431 8.93 41.81 21.55
C ILE A 431 10.25 42.21 20.87
N GLY A 432 10.21 43.15 19.93
CA GLY A 432 11.36 43.73 19.26
C GLY A 432 12.38 44.34 20.22
N SER A 433 11.93 45.07 21.24
CA SER A 433 12.79 45.69 22.26
C SER A 433 12.91 44.89 23.56
N PHE A 434 12.03 43.91 23.77
CA PHE A 434 11.95 43.16 25.03
C PHE A 434 13.22 42.36 25.35
N ARG A 435 13.68 42.43 26.60
CA ARG A 435 14.79 41.60 27.10
C ARG A 435 14.25 40.41 27.89
N PHE A 436 14.43 39.20 27.34
CA PHE A 436 14.02 37.97 28.01
C PHE A 436 14.82 37.74 29.30
N PRO A 437 14.16 37.45 30.43
CA PRO A 437 14.83 36.99 31.64
C PRO A 437 15.54 35.66 31.43
N GLU A 438 16.51 35.33 32.30
CA GLU A 438 17.18 34.02 32.28
C GLU A 438 16.21 32.86 32.56
N THR A 439 15.22 33.11 33.42
CA THR A 439 14.21 32.13 33.84
C THR A 439 12.84 32.76 33.72
N PHE A 440 11.99 32.20 32.86
CA PHE A 440 10.60 32.65 32.77
C PHE A 440 9.64 31.57 32.25
N GLY A 441 8.38 31.75 32.62
CA GLY A 441 7.25 30.98 32.12
C GLY A 441 6.59 31.72 30.97
N LEU A 442 6.56 31.15 29.77
CA LEU A 442 5.80 31.73 28.66
C LEU A 442 4.34 31.26 28.76
N LEU A 443 3.42 32.19 28.96
CA LEU A 443 1.97 31.92 28.99
C LEU A 443 1.32 32.48 27.72
N PRO A 444 0.90 31.62 26.77
CA PRO A 444 0.16 32.06 25.60
C PRO A 444 -1.17 32.73 25.97
N GLY A 445 -1.62 33.63 25.09
CA GLY A 445 -2.94 34.26 25.23
C GLY A 445 -4.06 33.20 25.16
N LEU A 446 -5.10 33.40 25.97
CA LEU A 446 -6.32 32.59 25.92
C LEU A 446 -7.25 33.09 24.81
N GLU A 447 -7.76 32.17 24.00
CA GLU A 447 -8.87 32.45 23.08
C GLU A 447 -10.17 32.69 23.89
N GLY A 448 -10.95 33.73 23.56
CA GLY A 448 -12.21 34.05 24.25
C GLY A 448 -12.07 35.13 25.35
N PRO A 449 -12.35 34.84 26.64
CA PRO A 449 -12.42 35.86 27.71
C PRO A 449 -11.09 36.59 27.99
N GLY A 450 -9.99 36.15 27.37
CA GLY A 450 -8.65 36.69 27.53
C GLY A 450 -7.97 36.22 28.82
N LEU A 451 -6.73 36.68 29.02
CA LEU A 451 -5.93 36.34 30.20
C LEU A 451 -6.57 36.87 31.49
N PRO A 452 -6.41 36.18 32.64
CA PRO A 452 -6.77 36.71 33.96
C PRO A 452 -6.13 38.10 34.21
N ALA A 453 -6.85 38.99 34.91
CA ALA A 453 -6.43 40.39 35.10
C ALA A 453 -5.02 40.54 35.68
N GLN A 454 -4.60 39.61 36.53
CA GLN A 454 -3.27 39.58 37.15
C GLN A 454 -2.12 39.40 36.15
N TRP A 455 -2.38 38.91 34.94
CA TRP A 455 -1.38 38.68 33.90
C TRP A 455 -1.41 39.72 32.76
N LYS A 456 -2.27 40.75 32.87
CA LYS A 456 -2.40 41.79 31.83
C LYS A 456 -1.39 42.94 31.98
N GLY A 457 -0.81 43.13 33.16
CA GLY A 457 0.04 44.28 33.48
C GLY A 457 1.40 44.29 32.79
N ASP A 458 2.04 43.11 32.69
CA ASP A 458 3.40 42.91 32.16
C ASP A 458 3.41 42.00 30.93
N ALA A 459 2.42 42.17 30.06
CA ALA A 459 2.26 41.31 28.89
C ALA A 459 3.23 41.68 27.76
N LEU A 460 3.63 40.67 26.97
CA LEU A 460 4.41 40.81 25.76
C LEU A 460 3.49 40.84 24.54
N SER A 461 3.79 41.72 23.59
CA SER A 461 3.04 41.90 22.35
C SER A 461 3.91 41.68 21.11
N ILE A 462 3.28 41.22 20.04
CA ILE A 462 3.89 41.04 18.71
C ILE A 462 3.29 42.10 17.79
N PRO A 463 4.09 42.99 17.20
CA PRO A 463 3.61 43.94 16.22
C PRO A 463 3.00 43.22 15.01
N ILE A 464 1.76 43.58 14.67
CA ILE A 464 1.02 43.06 13.51
C ILE A 464 0.36 44.23 12.75
N CYS A 465 0.01 44.02 11.48
CA CYS A 465 -0.72 45.01 10.70
C CYS A 465 -2.11 45.27 11.29
N GLU A 466 -2.58 46.52 11.22
CA GLU A 466 -3.87 46.95 11.80
C GLU A 466 -5.10 46.25 11.20
N GLU A 467 -4.96 45.62 10.03
CA GLU A 467 -6.02 44.88 9.34
C GLU A 467 -6.36 43.53 10.02
N VAL A 468 -5.56 43.08 10.98
CA VAL A 468 -5.74 41.81 11.70
C VAL A 468 -5.81 42.06 13.20
N GLU A 469 -6.89 41.60 13.84
CA GLU A 469 -7.12 41.86 15.28
C GLU A 469 -6.18 41.08 16.21
N SER A 470 -5.85 39.83 15.87
CA SER A 470 -4.94 38.99 16.66
C SER A 470 -4.43 37.79 15.85
N LEU A 471 -3.29 37.24 16.28
CA LEU A 471 -2.77 35.98 15.77
C LEU A 471 -3.39 34.81 16.53
N ASN A 472 -3.48 33.64 15.88
CA ASN A 472 -3.73 32.39 16.59
C ASN A 472 -2.69 32.21 17.70
N ALA A 473 -3.13 31.80 18.90
CA ALA A 473 -2.30 31.79 20.09
C ALA A 473 -1.09 30.84 19.96
N ALA A 474 -1.23 29.72 19.24
CA ALA A 474 -0.11 28.82 18.98
C ALA A 474 0.93 29.45 18.04
N ALA A 475 0.49 30.19 17.03
CA ALA A 475 1.38 30.94 16.13
C ALA A 475 2.12 32.07 16.87
N ALA A 476 1.42 32.84 17.70
CA ALA A 476 2.04 33.88 18.54
C ALA A 476 3.12 33.27 19.47
N THR A 477 2.81 32.13 20.09
CA THR A 477 3.77 31.40 20.94
C THR A 477 5.01 30.98 20.15
N ALA A 478 4.83 30.47 18.93
CA ALA A 478 5.95 30.06 18.07
C ALA A 478 6.86 31.24 17.70
N ILE A 479 6.30 32.42 17.40
CA ILE A 479 7.07 33.63 17.12
C ILE A 479 7.91 34.02 18.34
N VAL A 480 7.31 34.03 19.53
CA VAL A 480 8.03 34.41 20.75
C VAL A 480 9.16 33.45 21.08
N LEU A 481 8.89 32.14 20.97
CA LEU A 481 9.91 31.11 21.16
C LEU A 481 11.05 31.22 20.16
N TYR A 482 10.77 31.54 18.90
CA TYR A 482 11.80 31.78 17.89
C TYR A 482 12.69 32.98 18.26
N VAL A 483 12.08 34.13 18.58
CA VAL A 483 12.83 35.35 18.94
C VAL A 483 13.67 35.12 20.21
N TRP A 484 13.11 34.46 21.22
CA TRP A 484 13.83 34.06 22.42
C TRP A 484 15.03 33.16 22.09
N SER A 485 14.81 32.10 21.30
CA SER A 485 15.85 31.14 20.91
C SER A 485 16.98 31.79 20.11
N CYS A 486 16.67 32.74 19.22
CA CYS A 486 17.69 33.50 18.48
C CYS A 486 18.55 34.37 19.40
N ARG A 487 17.94 35.03 20.40
CA ARG A 487 18.65 35.95 21.31
C ARG A 487 19.51 35.20 22.32
N THR A 488 19.07 34.03 22.78
CA THR A 488 19.85 33.18 23.68
C THR A 488 20.97 32.44 22.95
N ARG A 489 20.75 31.94 21.73
CA ARG A 489 21.79 31.29 20.91
C ARG A 489 22.81 32.28 20.34
N GLY A 490 22.39 33.51 20.04
CA GLY A 490 23.27 34.58 19.54
C GLY A 490 24.32 35.06 20.54
N GLN A 491 24.10 34.87 21.85
CA GLN A 491 25.11 35.15 22.88
C GLN A 491 26.21 34.08 22.99
N GLY A 492 26.02 32.90 22.39
CA GLY A 492 26.98 31.79 22.40
C GLY A 492 27.91 31.70 21.18
N LEU A 493 27.73 32.53 20.15
CA LEU A 493 28.50 32.46 18.89
C LEU A 493 29.66 33.48 18.79
N SER A 494 30.00 34.17 19.89
CA SER A 494 31.17 35.06 19.97
C SER A 494 32.48 34.31 20.31
N HIS A 495 32.40 33.08 20.81
CA HIS A 495 33.59 32.25 21.06
C HIS A 495 33.27 30.76 20.85
N ARG A 496 33.38 30.29 19.60
CA ARG A 496 34.01 29.00 19.23
C ARG A 496 34.05 28.82 17.72
#